data_AF-A0A353LFU6-F1
#
_entry.id   AF-A0A353LFU6-F1
#
_cell.length_a   1.000
_cell.length_b   1.000
_cell.length_c   1.000
_cell.angle_alpha   90.00
_cell.angle_beta   90.00
_cell.angle_gamma   90.00
#
_symmetry.space_group_name_H-M   'P 1'
#
loop_
_entity.id
_entity.type
_entity.pdbx_description
1 polymer ?
#
loop_
_entity_poly.entity_id
_entity_poly.type
_entity_poly.pdbx_seq_one_letter_code
_entity_poly.pdbx_strand_id
1 'polypeptide(L)'
;MKKLIVPILILIVLASCGRRGIGISTGGELTGVPVGKVWNEPTPYNMVLVTRGSYRMGPGEIDSLWGMTVPTRGVSVDNFWMDEAEITNSQYKQFVFWVRDSIIRERLADPAYAGDDFFRITEDEYGEPVQPRLNWSIPIPWTRNTEEEEAAINSVYITHPITKKKMLDARQMNFRYEWFDAAEAAKRQNRLDPQERVLNTDIAANPDEVIMISKDTAYIDEEGR
;
A
#
# COMPACT_ATOMS: atom_id res chain seq x y z
N MET A 1 31.66 -10.69 -68.53
CA MET A 1 31.44 -11.45 -67.27
C MET A 1 32.27 -10.95 -66.08
N LYS A 2 33.42 -10.27 -66.25
CA LYS A 2 34.26 -9.76 -65.13
C LYS A 2 33.66 -8.58 -64.33
N LYS A 3 32.69 -7.84 -64.89
CA LYS A 3 32.05 -6.67 -64.24
C LYS A 3 30.97 -7.03 -63.20
N LEU A 4 30.61 -8.32 -63.07
CA LEU A 4 29.63 -8.82 -62.10
C LEU A 4 30.27 -9.46 -60.86
N ILE A 5 31.58 -9.70 -60.86
CA ILE A 5 32.29 -10.36 -59.74
C ILE A 5 32.48 -9.40 -58.56
N VAL A 6 32.81 -8.14 -58.85
CA VAL A 6 33.04 -7.09 -57.84
C VAL A 6 31.80 -6.79 -56.98
N PRO A 7 30.58 -6.60 -57.54
CA PRO A 7 29.40 -6.36 -56.70
C PRO A 7 29.00 -7.59 -55.86
N ILE A 8 29.22 -8.81 -56.35
CA ILE A 8 28.91 -10.05 -55.62
C ILE A 8 29.87 -10.23 -54.43
N LEU A 9 31.14 -9.90 -54.59
CA LEU A 9 32.13 -9.95 -53.49
C LEU A 9 31.79 -8.96 -52.38
N ILE A 10 31.36 -7.74 -52.74
CA ILE A 10 30.94 -6.72 -51.77
C ILE A 10 29.68 -7.14 -51.00
N LEU A 11 28.74 -7.82 -51.66
CA LEU A 11 27.54 -8.34 -51.01
C LEU A 11 27.87 -9.44 -49.98
N ILE A 12 28.86 -10.28 -50.25
CA ILE A 12 29.30 -11.34 -49.33
C ILE A 12 30.00 -10.76 -48.10
N VAL A 13 30.78 -9.69 -48.26
CA VAL A 13 31.43 -9.00 -47.13
C VAL A 13 30.41 -8.29 -46.24
N LEU A 14 29.37 -7.68 -46.82
CA LEU A 14 28.28 -7.06 -46.06
C LEU A 14 27.41 -8.11 -45.34
N ALA A 15 27.21 -9.29 -45.94
CA ALA A 15 26.51 -10.40 -45.30
C ALA A 15 27.31 -11.09 -44.18
N SER A 16 28.65 -11.01 -44.18
CA SER A 16 29.48 -11.62 -43.15
C SER A 16 29.55 -10.80 -41.85
N CYS A 17 29.29 -9.48 -41.93
CA CYS A 17 29.27 -8.59 -40.77
C CYS A 17 27.89 -8.54 -40.05
N GLY A 18 26.99 -9.47 -40.36
CA GLY A 18 25.61 -9.47 -39.88
C GLY A 18 25.11 -10.82 -39.37
N ARG A 19 25.96 -11.64 -38.74
CA ARG A 19 25.49 -12.87 -38.07
C ARG A 19 24.92 -12.53 -36.69
N ARG A 20 23.64 -12.17 -36.65
CA ARG A 20 22.82 -12.19 -35.42
C ARG A 20 22.70 -13.64 -34.96
N GLY A 21 23.60 -14.10 -34.10
CA GLY A 21 23.59 -15.47 -33.62
C GLY A 21 24.89 -15.99 -32.99
N ILE A 22 25.94 -15.18 -32.90
CA ILE A 22 27.06 -15.47 -31.99
C ILE A 22 26.95 -14.45 -30.87
N GLY A 23 26.35 -14.91 -29.77
CA GLY A 23 26.23 -14.12 -28.56
C GLY A 23 27.59 -13.56 -28.20
N ILE A 24 27.65 -12.23 -28.10
CA ILE A 24 28.61 -11.52 -27.28
C ILE A 24 28.30 -11.96 -25.84
N SER A 25 28.76 -13.15 -25.48
CA SER A 25 28.87 -13.63 -24.11
C SER A 25 30.17 -13.08 -23.55
N THR A 26 30.31 -11.76 -23.55
CA THR A 26 31.27 -11.09 -22.69
C THR A 26 30.59 -10.93 -21.34
N GLY A 27 30.48 -12.05 -20.63
CA GLY A 27 29.90 -12.14 -19.30
C GLY A 27 30.46 -13.41 -18.66
N GLY A 28 31.12 -13.27 -17.51
CA GLY A 28 31.64 -14.41 -16.77
C GLY A 28 30.52 -15.39 -16.39
N GLU A 29 30.88 -16.55 -15.85
CA GLU A 29 29.94 -17.64 -15.48
C GLU A 29 28.91 -17.24 -14.41
N LEU A 30 29.02 -16.01 -13.88
CA LEU A 30 28.09 -15.35 -12.99
C LEU A 30 27.65 -14.00 -13.58
N THR A 31 26.90 -14.03 -14.68
CA THR A 31 26.08 -12.88 -15.06
C THR A 31 24.90 -12.86 -14.09
N GLY A 32 24.99 -12.04 -13.03
CA GLY A 32 23.99 -12.00 -11.96
C GLY A 32 22.55 -12.00 -12.48
N VAL A 33 21.63 -12.51 -11.66
CA VAL A 33 20.18 -12.49 -11.98
C VAL A 33 19.84 -11.08 -12.42
N PRO A 34 19.23 -10.88 -13.61
CA PRO A 34 18.89 -9.55 -14.09
C PRO A 34 18.11 -8.88 -12.98
N VAL A 35 18.69 -7.81 -12.40
CA VAL A 35 18.03 -7.01 -11.38
C VAL A 35 16.70 -6.62 -12.02
N GLY A 36 15.62 -7.16 -11.44
CA GLY A 36 14.28 -6.97 -11.96
C GLY A 36 14.04 -5.48 -12.21
N LYS A 37 13.20 -5.19 -13.20
CA LYS A 37 12.77 -3.84 -13.58
C LYS A 37 12.76 -2.94 -12.35
N VAL A 38 13.66 -1.95 -12.31
CA VAL A 38 13.72 -0.96 -11.22
C VAL A 38 12.30 -0.44 -11.04
N TRP A 39 11.71 -0.75 -9.89
CA TRP A 39 10.34 -0.38 -9.59
C TRP A 39 10.30 1.13 -9.40
N ASN A 40 10.04 1.84 -10.48
CA ASN A 40 9.69 3.24 -10.39
C ASN A 40 8.25 3.29 -9.90
N GLU A 41 8.07 3.83 -8.70
CA GLU A 41 6.74 4.10 -8.17
C GLU A 41 6.02 5.02 -9.16
N PRO A 42 4.89 4.59 -9.76
CA PRO A 42 4.14 5.43 -10.66
C PRO A 42 3.57 6.62 -9.87
N THR A 43 3.46 7.78 -10.53
CA THR A 43 2.79 8.95 -9.97
C THR A 43 1.37 8.57 -9.56
N PRO A 44 1.00 8.66 -8.27
CA PRO A 44 -0.37 8.43 -7.84
C PRO A 44 -1.34 9.42 -8.48
N TYR A 45 -2.61 9.04 -8.60
CA TYR A 45 -3.62 9.86 -9.25
C TYR A 45 -3.90 11.13 -8.42
N ASN A 46 -3.94 12.30 -9.08
CA ASN A 46 -4.17 13.62 -8.46
C ASN A 46 -3.19 14.00 -7.33
N MET A 47 -1.97 13.46 -7.36
CA MET A 47 -0.90 13.81 -6.42
C MET A 47 0.30 14.41 -7.14
N VAL A 48 0.99 15.32 -6.46
CA VAL A 48 2.21 15.97 -6.90
C VAL A 48 3.39 15.53 -6.03
N LEU A 49 4.56 15.41 -6.65
CA LEU A 49 5.80 15.08 -5.93
C LEU A 49 6.31 16.32 -5.21
N VAL A 50 6.38 16.27 -3.89
CA VAL A 50 7.10 17.23 -3.07
C VAL A 50 8.54 16.77 -3.00
N THR A 51 9.44 17.60 -3.51
CA THR A 51 10.87 17.28 -3.50
C THR A 51 11.46 17.50 -2.12
N ARG A 52 12.46 16.66 -1.80
CA ARG A 52 13.24 16.74 -0.57
C ARG A 52 13.84 18.12 -0.44
N GLY A 53 13.83 18.63 0.78
CA GLY A 53 14.31 19.96 1.06
C GLY A 53 14.39 20.24 2.54
N SER A 54 14.85 21.44 2.85
CA SER A 54 14.79 21.98 4.20
C SER A 54 14.09 23.32 4.17
N TYR A 55 13.23 23.56 5.14
CA TYR A 55 12.52 24.83 5.30
C TYR A 55 12.46 25.21 6.78
N ARG A 56 12.17 26.49 7.06
CA ARG A 56 11.94 26.97 8.41
C ARG A 56 10.44 26.95 8.68
N MET A 57 10.00 26.08 9.59
CA MET A 57 8.62 25.99 10.04
C MET A 57 8.37 26.99 11.16
N GLY A 58 7.21 27.67 11.11
CA GLY A 58 6.78 28.64 12.11
C GLY A 58 6.63 30.05 11.52
N PRO A 59 5.94 30.95 12.23
CA PRO A 59 5.77 32.33 11.78
C PRO A 59 7.13 33.03 11.79
N GLY A 60 7.51 33.61 10.65
CA GLY A 60 8.80 34.30 10.50
C GLY A 60 8.92 35.56 11.37
N GLU A 61 7.78 36.14 11.74
CA GLU A 61 7.64 37.30 12.62
C GLU A 61 6.63 36.99 13.72
N ILE A 62 6.83 37.53 14.91
CA ILE A 62 5.93 37.32 16.05
C ILE A 62 4.62 38.05 15.77
N ASP A 63 3.50 37.33 15.74
CA ASP A 63 2.18 37.96 15.67
C ASP A 63 1.94 38.80 16.93
N SER A 64 1.98 40.12 16.73
CA SER A 64 1.82 41.11 17.80
C SER A 64 0.43 41.14 18.43
N LEU A 65 -0.60 40.58 17.79
CA LEU A 65 -1.99 40.67 18.28
C LEU A 65 -2.31 39.70 19.43
N TRP A 66 -1.68 38.53 19.45
CA TRP A 66 -2.03 37.46 20.38
C TRP A 66 -0.89 37.05 21.32
N GLY A 67 0.30 37.65 21.18
CA GLY A 67 1.44 37.45 22.08
C GLY A 67 1.97 36.01 22.14
N MET A 68 1.52 35.14 21.22
CA MET A 68 1.98 33.75 21.13
C MET A 68 3.30 33.71 20.36
N THR A 69 4.40 33.47 21.08
CA THR A 69 5.70 33.22 20.47
C THR A 69 5.77 31.77 20.01
N VAL A 70 5.37 31.49 18.77
CA VAL A 70 5.60 30.17 18.16
C VAL A 70 7.04 30.12 17.67
N PRO A 71 7.92 29.27 18.24
CA PRO A 71 9.32 29.22 17.86
C PRO A 71 9.47 28.71 16.43
N THR A 72 10.35 29.34 15.64
CA THR A 72 10.71 28.83 14.32
C THR A 72 11.73 27.70 14.43
N ARG A 73 11.52 26.61 13.71
CA ARG A 73 12.41 25.43 13.70
C ARG A 73 12.78 25.05 12.27
N GLY A 74 14.03 24.67 12.04
CA GLY A 74 14.46 24.10 10.77
C GLY A 74 13.98 22.65 10.66
N VAL A 75 13.24 22.34 9.61
CA VAL A 75 12.72 21.00 9.34
C VAL A 75 13.26 20.54 7.99
N SER A 76 13.82 19.33 7.96
CA SER A 76 14.18 18.61 6.73
C SER A 76 13.12 17.56 6.45
N VAL A 77 12.66 17.50 5.21
CA VAL A 77 11.64 16.53 4.78
C VAL A 77 12.15 15.77 3.56
N ASP A 78 11.90 14.46 3.53
CA ASP A 78 12.20 13.61 2.40
C ASP A 78 11.20 13.80 1.26
N ASN A 79 11.40 13.10 0.13
CA ASN A 79 10.45 13.14 -0.98
C ASN A 79 9.14 12.45 -0.55
N PHE A 80 7.99 13.07 -0.80
CA PHE A 80 6.68 12.44 -0.61
C PHE A 80 5.64 12.98 -1.61
N TRP A 81 4.54 12.26 -1.76
CA TRP A 81 3.41 12.66 -2.59
C TRP A 81 2.42 13.49 -1.77
N MET A 82 1.94 14.60 -2.32
CA MET A 82 0.88 15.41 -1.73
C MET A 82 -0.28 15.55 -2.72
N ASP A 83 -1.51 15.53 -2.22
CA ASP A 83 -2.69 15.79 -3.04
C ASP A 83 -2.61 17.18 -3.69
N GLU A 84 -2.92 17.27 -4.98
CA GLU A 84 -2.91 18.54 -5.72
C GLU A 84 -3.99 19.51 -5.23
N ALA A 85 -5.14 18.98 -4.81
CA ALA A 85 -6.28 19.74 -4.31
C ALA A 85 -6.95 19.02 -3.14
N GLU A 86 -7.73 19.76 -2.35
CA GLU A 86 -8.52 19.20 -1.26
C GLU A 86 -9.50 18.12 -1.76
N ILE A 87 -9.78 17.15 -0.89
CA ILE A 87 -10.71 16.05 -1.18
C ILE A 87 -12.10 16.62 -1.48
N THR A 88 -12.61 16.33 -2.67
CA THR A 88 -13.96 16.74 -3.08
C THR A 88 -15.04 15.92 -2.38
N ASN A 89 -16.24 16.49 -2.26
CA ASN A 89 -17.41 15.79 -1.72
C ASN A 89 -17.71 14.46 -2.44
N SER A 90 -17.41 14.37 -3.75
CA SER A 90 -17.63 13.15 -4.53
C SER A 90 -16.61 12.06 -4.20
N GLN A 91 -15.32 12.42 -4.05
CA GLN A 91 -14.27 11.49 -3.62
C GLN A 91 -14.53 10.98 -2.20
N TYR A 92 -14.94 11.87 -1.29
CA TYR A 92 -15.29 11.46 0.07
C TYR A 92 -16.50 10.50 0.08
N LYS A 93 -17.52 10.74 -0.75
CA LYS A 93 -18.64 9.80 -0.91
C LYS A 93 -18.20 8.43 -1.43
N GLN A 94 -17.27 8.39 -2.38
CA GLN A 94 -16.70 7.14 -2.87
C GLN A 94 -16.02 6.37 -1.75
N PHE A 95 -15.22 7.05 -0.91
CA PHE A 95 -14.62 6.44 0.27
C PHE A 95 -15.67 5.91 1.25
N VAL A 96 -16.69 6.71 1.59
CA VAL A 96 -17.77 6.28 2.49
C VAL A 96 -18.50 5.05 1.94
N PHE A 97 -18.76 5.00 0.63
CA PHE A 97 -19.37 3.82 0.01
C PHE A 97 -18.43 2.61 -0.01
N TRP A 98 -17.13 2.82 -0.14
CA TRP A 98 -16.15 1.75 -0.01
C TRP A 98 -16.15 1.15 1.41
N VAL A 99 -16.19 1.98 2.45
CA VAL A 99 -16.30 1.53 3.85
C VAL A 99 -17.65 0.86 4.14
N ARG A 100 -18.75 1.40 3.62
CA ARG A 100 -20.07 0.75 3.70
C ARG A 100 -19.99 -0.65 3.08
N ASP A 101 -19.42 -0.75 1.89
CA ASP A 101 -19.35 -1.97 1.12
C ASP A 101 -18.39 -3.00 1.75
N SER A 102 -17.39 -2.57 2.52
CA SER A 102 -16.55 -3.48 3.29
C SER A 102 -17.31 -4.10 4.46
N ILE A 103 -18.10 -3.30 5.19
CA ILE A 103 -18.91 -3.79 6.31
C ILE A 103 -20.01 -4.74 5.83
N ILE A 104 -20.65 -4.43 4.70
CA ILE A 104 -21.68 -5.32 4.13
C ILE A 104 -21.09 -6.68 3.79
N ARG A 105 -19.93 -6.72 3.11
CA ARG A 105 -19.29 -7.99 2.75
C ARG A 105 -18.83 -8.79 3.97
N GLU A 106 -18.32 -8.12 5.00
CA GLU A 106 -17.98 -8.79 6.26
C GLU A 106 -19.21 -9.44 6.89
N ARG A 107 -20.34 -8.75 6.90
CA ARG A 107 -21.61 -9.30 7.42
C ARG A 107 -22.15 -10.43 6.55
N LEU A 108 -22.03 -10.34 5.23
CA LEU A 108 -22.43 -11.44 4.33
C LEU A 108 -21.56 -12.70 4.55
N ALA A 109 -20.28 -12.52 4.88
CA ALA A 109 -19.38 -13.63 5.22
C ALA A 109 -19.62 -14.20 6.62
N ASP A 110 -20.24 -13.44 7.53
CA ASP A 110 -20.48 -13.86 8.91
C ASP A 110 -21.63 -14.90 8.98
N PRO A 111 -21.42 -16.07 9.62
CA PRO A 111 -22.46 -17.08 9.83
C PRO A 111 -23.74 -16.58 10.51
N ALA A 112 -23.69 -15.45 11.23
CA ALA A 112 -24.86 -14.86 11.86
C ALA A 112 -25.85 -14.23 10.87
N TYR A 113 -25.43 -13.99 9.63
CA TYR A 113 -26.26 -13.43 8.56
C TYR A 113 -26.45 -14.45 7.43
N ALA A 114 -25.66 -14.35 6.35
CA ALA A 114 -25.78 -15.24 5.19
C ALA A 114 -24.80 -16.43 5.25
N GLY A 115 -23.64 -16.26 5.89
CA GLY A 115 -22.63 -17.32 5.99
C GLY A 115 -21.99 -17.70 4.66
N ASP A 116 -21.95 -16.77 3.70
CA ASP A 116 -21.37 -17.01 2.38
C ASP A 116 -19.85 -16.85 2.44
N ASP A 117 -19.12 -17.98 2.51
CA ASP A 117 -17.65 -18.01 2.53
C ASP A 117 -17.01 -17.32 1.31
N PHE A 118 -17.77 -17.10 0.23
CA PHE A 118 -17.30 -16.44 -0.99
C PHE A 118 -16.75 -15.02 -0.75
N PHE A 119 -17.31 -14.30 0.23
CA PHE A 119 -16.91 -12.92 0.52
C PHE A 119 -15.62 -12.82 1.33
N ARG A 120 -15.05 -13.95 1.79
CA ARG A 120 -13.81 -13.98 2.57
C ARG A 120 -12.80 -14.94 1.97
N ILE A 121 -11.61 -14.44 1.66
CA ILE A 121 -10.49 -15.25 1.18
C ILE A 121 -9.75 -15.77 2.40
N THR A 122 -9.83 -17.07 2.64
CA THR A 122 -9.13 -17.78 3.72
C THR A 122 -7.99 -18.65 3.23
N GLU A 123 -7.92 -18.90 1.92
CA GLU A 123 -6.94 -19.79 1.29
C GLU A 123 -6.17 -19.02 0.21
N ASP A 124 -4.91 -19.40 0.02
CA ASP A 124 -4.09 -18.92 -1.09
C ASP A 124 -4.28 -19.76 -2.37
N GLU A 125 -3.48 -19.47 -3.41
CA GLU A 125 -3.53 -20.22 -4.68
C GLU A 125 -3.14 -21.70 -4.51
N TYR A 126 -2.41 -22.04 -3.45
CA TYR A 126 -1.92 -23.38 -3.14
C TYR A 126 -2.78 -24.12 -2.10
N GLY A 127 -3.86 -23.49 -1.61
CA GLY A 127 -4.74 -24.03 -0.59
C GLY A 127 -4.18 -23.95 0.83
N GLU A 128 -3.13 -23.17 1.06
CA GLU A 128 -2.60 -22.90 2.40
C GLU A 128 -3.47 -21.85 3.11
N PRO A 129 -3.71 -22.00 4.42
CA PRO A 129 -4.51 -21.05 5.17
C PRO A 129 -3.77 -19.73 5.31
N VAL A 130 -4.43 -18.65 4.88
CA VAL A 130 -3.94 -17.27 5.01
C VAL A 130 -4.81 -16.47 5.97
N GLN A 131 -4.27 -15.33 6.44
CA GLN A 131 -5.07 -14.41 7.24
C GLN A 131 -6.34 -14.01 6.45
N PRO A 132 -7.54 -14.19 7.03
CA PRO A 132 -8.79 -13.93 6.33
C PRO A 132 -8.85 -12.47 5.86
N ARG A 133 -9.07 -12.28 4.56
CA ARG A 133 -9.23 -10.96 3.96
C ARG A 133 -10.50 -10.88 3.13
N LEU A 134 -11.04 -9.69 3.00
CA LEU A 134 -12.27 -9.46 2.25
C LEU A 134 -12.08 -9.67 0.74
N ASN A 135 -13.01 -10.38 0.12
CA ASN A 135 -13.02 -10.61 -1.32
C ASN A 135 -13.75 -9.46 -2.05
N TRP A 136 -12.98 -8.59 -2.70
CA TRP A 136 -13.52 -7.45 -3.47
C TRP A 136 -13.94 -7.81 -4.89
N SER A 137 -13.57 -9.00 -5.38
CA SER A 137 -13.89 -9.43 -6.75
C SER A 137 -15.37 -9.73 -6.94
N ILE A 138 -16.05 -10.12 -5.86
CA ILE A 138 -17.47 -10.46 -5.87
C ILE A 138 -18.30 -9.19 -5.65
N PRO A 139 -19.25 -8.89 -6.57
CA PRO A 139 -20.15 -7.77 -6.40
C PRO A 139 -21.19 -8.08 -5.31
N ILE A 140 -21.57 -7.05 -4.54
CA ILE A 140 -22.68 -7.17 -3.59
C ILE A 140 -23.99 -7.29 -4.39
N PRO A 141 -24.87 -8.26 -4.06
CA PRO A 141 -26.19 -8.33 -4.66
C PRO A 141 -27.04 -7.15 -4.17
N TRP A 142 -27.26 -6.17 -5.04
CA TRP A 142 -28.14 -5.02 -4.76
C TRP A 142 -29.58 -5.24 -5.24
N THR A 143 -29.81 -6.28 -6.04
CA THR A 143 -31.09 -6.61 -6.66
C THR A 143 -31.36 -8.09 -6.54
N ARG A 144 -32.60 -8.45 -6.14
CA ARG A 144 -33.09 -9.83 -5.98
C ARG A 144 -32.34 -10.58 -4.87
N ASN A 145 -32.34 -9.97 -3.70
CA ASN A 145 -31.59 -10.43 -2.56
C ASN A 145 -32.39 -11.46 -1.76
N THR A 146 -31.70 -12.37 -1.09
CA THR A 146 -32.30 -13.27 -0.11
C THR A 146 -32.63 -12.50 1.18
N GLU A 147 -33.54 -13.01 2.01
CA GLU A 147 -33.93 -12.34 3.26
C GLU A 147 -32.73 -12.08 4.18
N GLU A 148 -31.78 -13.02 4.27
CA GLU A 148 -30.56 -12.83 5.06
C GLU A 148 -29.64 -11.75 4.46
N GLU A 149 -29.51 -11.69 3.14
CA GLU A 149 -28.71 -10.68 2.44
C GLU A 149 -29.31 -9.27 2.60
N GLU A 150 -30.64 -9.16 2.53
CA GLU A 150 -31.34 -7.90 2.80
C GLU A 150 -31.13 -7.43 4.24
N ALA A 151 -31.17 -8.36 5.21
CA ALA A 151 -30.88 -8.05 6.60
C ALA A 151 -29.43 -7.54 6.78
N ALA A 152 -28.46 -8.19 6.15
CA ALA A 152 -27.05 -7.78 6.15
C ALA A 152 -26.87 -6.38 5.53
N ILE A 153 -27.52 -6.08 4.41
CA ILE A 153 -27.44 -4.73 3.80
C ILE A 153 -28.14 -3.69 4.68
N ASN A 154 -29.32 -4.02 5.22
CA ASN A 154 -30.11 -3.10 6.05
C ASN A 154 -29.44 -2.77 7.38
N SER A 155 -28.60 -3.65 7.91
CA SER A 155 -27.89 -3.45 9.19
C SER A 155 -26.98 -2.21 9.23
N VAL A 156 -26.51 -1.73 8.07
CA VAL A 156 -25.65 -0.54 7.96
C VAL A 156 -26.46 0.76 7.90
N TYR A 157 -27.77 0.66 7.71
CA TYR A 157 -28.66 1.81 7.59
C TYR A 157 -29.49 1.99 8.85
N ILE A 158 -29.76 3.25 9.17
CA ILE A 158 -30.66 3.64 10.24
C ILE A 158 -31.82 4.46 9.67
N THR A 159 -33.01 4.24 10.20
CA THR A 159 -34.18 5.06 9.88
C THR A 159 -34.24 6.20 10.88
N HIS A 160 -34.16 7.44 10.40
CA HIS A 160 -34.25 8.60 11.27
C HIS A 160 -35.62 8.62 12.00
N PRO A 161 -35.66 8.79 13.34
CA PRO A 161 -36.89 8.63 14.11
C PRO A 161 -38.00 9.62 13.71
N ILE A 162 -37.60 10.87 13.43
CA ILE A 162 -38.50 11.96 13.03
C ILE A 162 -38.80 11.94 11.52
N THR A 163 -37.79 12.05 10.65
CA THR A 163 -38.00 12.18 9.20
C THR A 163 -38.39 10.88 8.50
N LYS A 164 -38.25 9.73 9.17
CA LYS A 164 -38.48 8.37 8.62
C LYS A 164 -37.67 8.05 7.37
N LYS A 165 -36.67 8.87 7.04
CA LYS A 165 -35.76 8.63 5.92
C LYS A 165 -34.70 7.62 6.34
N LYS A 166 -34.43 6.66 5.46
CA LYS A 166 -33.31 5.72 5.59
C LYS A 166 -32.01 6.46 5.27
N MET A 167 -31.08 6.46 6.20
CA MET A 167 -29.77 7.08 6.07
C MET A 167 -28.68 6.10 6.51
N LEU A 168 -27.46 6.31 6.04
CA LEU A 168 -26.31 5.51 6.45
C LEU A 168 -25.98 5.78 7.93
N ASP A 169 -25.73 4.75 8.72
CA ASP A 169 -25.34 4.92 10.12
C ASP A 169 -23.87 5.33 10.24
N ALA A 170 -23.63 6.62 10.46
CA ALA A 170 -22.28 7.18 10.60
C ALA A 170 -21.48 6.56 11.76
N ARG A 171 -22.13 6.00 12.78
CA ARG A 171 -21.44 5.38 13.94
C ARG A 171 -20.69 4.11 13.57
N GLN A 172 -21.14 3.44 12.52
CA GLN A 172 -20.54 2.21 12.03
C GLN A 172 -19.44 2.47 11.00
N MET A 173 -19.35 3.69 10.43
CA MET A 173 -18.44 4.03 9.33
C MET A 173 -17.02 4.34 9.81
N ASN A 174 -16.43 3.43 10.59
CA ASN A 174 -15.07 3.56 11.10
C ASN A 174 -14.12 2.77 10.19
N PHE A 175 -13.18 3.46 9.56
CA PHE A 175 -12.16 2.85 8.73
C PHE A 175 -10.91 2.55 9.55
N ARG A 176 -10.48 1.28 9.53
CA ARG A 176 -9.19 0.84 10.06
C ARG A 176 -8.28 0.55 8.88
N TYR A 177 -7.06 1.09 8.94
CA TYR A 177 -6.01 0.79 7.98
C TYR A 177 -4.83 0.17 8.68
N GLU A 178 -4.15 -0.73 7.97
CA GLU A 178 -2.90 -1.35 8.39
C GLU A 178 -1.91 -1.13 7.26
N TRP A 179 -0.68 -0.80 7.63
CA TRP A 179 0.40 -0.60 6.67
C TRP A 179 1.61 -1.39 7.18
N PHE A 180 2.40 -1.88 6.24
CA PHE A 180 3.55 -2.72 6.53
C PHE A 180 4.84 -1.95 6.23
N ASP A 181 5.66 -1.73 7.25
CA ASP A 181 6.99 -1.15 7.10
C ASP A 181 8.01 -2.24 6.79
N ALA A 182 8.32 -2.42 5.51
CA ALA A 182 9.30 -3.40 5.07
C ALA A 182 10.73 -3.07 5.52
N ALA A 183 11.07 -1.78 5.66
CA ALA A 183 12.42 -1.35 6.04
C ALA A 183 12.67 -1.60 7.53
N GLU A 184 11.70 -1.26 8.38
CA GLU A 184 11.75 -1.55 9.80
C GLU A 184 11.73 -3.06 10.06
N ALA A 185 10.86 -3.80 9.35
CA ALA A 185 10.81 -5.26 9.45
C ALA A 185 12.12 -5.94 9.02
N ALA A 186 12.89 -5.35 8.09
CA ALA A 186 14.17 -5.88 7.64
C ALA A 186 15.34 -5.62 8.61
N LYS A 187 15.16 -4.75 9.63
CA LYS A 187 16.21 -4.50 10.62
C LYS A 187 16.51 -5.79 11.39
N ARG A 188 17.79 -6.03 11.65
CA ARG A 188 18.25 -7.23 12.39
C ARG A 188 17.57 -7.39 13.75
N GLN A 189 17.34 -6.27 14.44
CA GLN A 189 16.67 -6.25 15.75
C GLN A 189 15.23 -6.77 15.69
N ASN A 190 14.57 -6.65 14.53
CA ASN A 190 13.16 -7.01 14.35
C ASN A 190 12.98 -8.39 13.70
N ARG A 191 14.06 -9.20 13.62
CA ARG A 191 13.99 -10.56 13.09
C ARG A 191 13.14 -11.47 13.98
N LEU A 192 12.42 -12.39 13.35
CA LEU A 192 11.57 -13.35 14.03
C LEU A 192 12.37 -14.25 14.98
N ASP A 193 13.57 -14.69 14.57
CA ASP A 193 14.48 -15.46 15.42
C ASP A 193 15.25 -14.53 16.39
N PRO A 194 15.05 -14.67 17.71
CA PRO A 194 15.76 -13.88 18.72
C PRO A 194 17.29 -14.06 18.69
N GLN A 195 17.79 -15.23 18.30
CA GLN A 195 19.23 -15.52 18.27
C GLN A 195 19.95 -14.71 17.19
N GLU A 196 19.27 -14.37 16.10
CA GLU A 196 19.85 -13.58 15.01
C GLU A 196 19.87 -12.08 15.29
N ARG A 197 19.21 -11.60 16.35
CA ARG A 197 19.08 -10.17 16.66
C ARG A 197 20.39 -9.58 17.19
N VAL A 198 21.14 -10.36 17.97
CA VAL A 198 22.35 -9.94 18.68
C VAL A 198 23.56 -10.69 18.10
N LEU A 199 24.59 -9.96 17.68
CA LEU A 199 25.84 -10.57 17.18
C LEU A 199 26.70 -11.19 18.29
N ASN A 200 26.53 -10.70 19.51
CA ASN A 200 27.32 -11.14 20.65
C ASN A 200 26.76 -12.47 21.18
N THR A 201 27.52 -13.55 20.96
CA THR A 201 27.19 -14.90 21.42
C THR A 201 27.23 -15.06 22.94
N ASP A 202 27.83 -14.11 23.67
CA ASP A 202 27.91 -14.13 25.13
C ASP A 202 26.63 -13.65 25.82
N ILE A 203 25.70 -13.04 25.06
CA ILE A 203 24.41 -12.58 25.55
C ILE A 203 23.36 -13.62 25.17
N ALA A 204 22.74 -14.24 26.16
CA ALA A 204 21.62 -15.15 25.94
C ALA A 204 20.43 -14.35 25.36
N ALA A 205 20.00 -14.68 24.14
CA ALA A 205 18.83 -14.06 23.55
C ALA A 205 17.57 -14.43 24.35
N ASN A 206 16.74 -13.44 24.66
CA ASN A 206 15.48 -13.65 25.35
C ASN A 206 14.40 -14.09 24.34
N PRO A 207 13.84 -15.31 24.43
CA PRO A 207 12.82 -15.78 23.50
C PRO A 207 11.50 -15.01 23.59
N ASP A 208 11.20 -14.43 24.76
CA ASP A 208 9.93 -13.76 25.05
C ASP A 208 10.00 -12.24 24.83
N GLU A 209 11.09 -11.74 24.24
CA GLU A 209 11.25 -10.32 23.95
C GLU A 209 10.27 -9.88 22.85
N VAL A 210 9.25 -9.11 23.25
CA VAL A 210 8.27 -8.49 22.36
C VAL A 210 8.92 -7.30 21.66
N ILE A 211 9.02 -7.37 20.34
CA ILE A 211 9.48 -6.24 19.52
C ILE A 211 8.36 -5.21 19.48
N MET A 212 8.51 -4.14 20.24
CA MET A 212 7.62 -2.98 20.19
C MET A 212 8.12 -2.04 19.11
N ILE A 213 7.50 -2.10 17.93
CA ILE A 213 7.68 -1.05 16.92
C ILE A 213 6.79 0.11 17.34
N SER A 214 7.37 1.09 18.05
CA SER A 214 6.67 2.33 18.37
C SER A 214 6.38 3.08 17.07
N LYS A 215 5.10 3.26 16.75
CA LYS A 215 4.68 4.16 15.68
C LYS A 215 4.63 5.55 16.28
N ASP A 216 5.44 6.46 15.75
CA ASP A 216 5.38 7.88 16.10
C ASP A 216 4.07 8.45 15.54
N THR A 217 2.97 8.23 16.26
CA THR A 217 1.71 8.88 15.98
C THR A 217 1.74 10.21 16.70
N ALA A 218 1.49 11.31 16.00
CA ALA A 218 1.45 12.67 16.56
C ALA A 218 0.47 12.87 17.75
N TYR A 219 -0.24 11.82 18.17
CA TYR A 219 -1.23 11.79 19.23
C TYR A 219 -0.84 10.91 20.42
N ILE A 220 0.26 10.15 20.36
CA ILE A 220 0.68 9.25 21.44
C ILE A 220 2.15 9.53 21.76
N ASP A 221 2.42 10.04 22.95
CA ASP A 221 3.80 10.24 23.44
C ASP A 221 4.53 8.90 23.72
N GLU A 222 5.84 8.93 23.99
CA GLU A 222 6.62 7.73 24.37
C GLU A 222 6.07 7.02 25.63
N GLU A 223 5.14 7.64 26.35
CA GLU A 223 4.49 7.15 27.57
C GLU A 223 3.08 6.57 27.29
N GLY A 224 2.64 6.55 26.03
CA GLY A 224 1.39 5.93 25.61
C GLY A 224 0.14 6.79 25.82
N ARG A 225 0.26 8.13 25.90
CA ARG A 225 -0.86 9.06 26.10
C ARG A 225 -1.15 9.96 24.90
#